data_AF-A0A1Q7HUJ2-F1
#
_entry.id   AF-A0A1Q7HUJ2-F1
#
_cell.length_a   1.000
_cell.length_b   1.000
_cell.length_c   1.000
_cell.angle_alpha   90.00
_cell.angle_beta   90.00
_cell.angle_gamma   90.00
#
_symmetry.space_group_name_H-M   'P 1'
#
loop_
_entity.id
_entity.type
_entity.pdbx_description
1 polymer ?
#
loop_
_entity_poly.entity_id
_entity_poly.type
_entity_poly.pdbx_seq_one_letter_code
_entity_poly.pdbx_strand_id
1 'polypeptide(L)'
;MQEVAGAIYEAAVAFIRRQYRTIFLLALGGMVVIGAVIYVFESAPGVSASELAIRTSIAFFVGAVCSMASGIVGMFVAVKSNLRTAAAAQHSVADALRISLRGGAVSGILVVGLSLIGVFAMFVAYGGFQHPDQAPFTIVGFGFGASFVALFAQLGGGIYTKAADLGADLVGKVEAGIPEDDPRNAAVIADLVGDNVGDCAGNPPQPRTSAR
;
A
#
# COMPACT_ATOMS: atom_id res chain seq x y z
N MET A 1 10.59 -11.76 -22.45
CA MET A 1 10.40 -11.62 -20.99
C MET A 1 10.82 -10.24 -20.47
N GLN A 2 12.03 -9.74 -20.76
CA GLN A 2 12.45 -8.43 -20.24
C GLN A 2 11.65 -7.25 -20.79
N GLU A 3 11.30 -7.24 -22.08
CA GLU A 3 10.47 -6.20 -22.69
C GLU A 3 9.07 -6.12 -22.06
N VAL A 4 8.41 -7.27 -21.89
CA VAL A 4 7.09 -7.37 -21.22
C VAL A 4 7.17 -6.88 -19.78
N ALA A 5 8.18 -7.32 -19.02
CA ALA A 5 8.38 -6.82 -17.66
C ALA A 5 8.70 -5.32 -17.61
N GLY A 6 9.37 -4.78 -18.63
CA GLY A 6 9.60 -3.35 -18.78
C GLY A 6 8.30 -2.58 -18.96
N ALA A 7 7.40 -3.06 -19.82
CA ALA A 7 6.08 -2.46 -20.02
C ALA A 7 5.21 -2.50 -18.75
N ILE A 8 5.19 -3.64 -18.05
CA ILE A 8 4.49 -3.77 -16.76
C ILE A 8 5.07 -2.80 -15.72
N TYR A 9 6.40 -2.71 -15.63
CA TYR A 9 7.07 -1.80 -14.71
C TYR A 9 6.73 -0.34 -15.00
N GLU A 10 6.80 0.08 -16.26
CA GLU A 10 6.49 1.46 -16.66
C GLU A 10 5.04 1.83 -16.33
N ALA A 11 4.09 0.97 -16.67
CA ALA A 11 2.68 1.17 -16.38
C ALA A 11 2.38 1.16 -14.87
N ALA A 12 2.98 0.24 -14.10
CA ALA A 12 2.84 0.19 -12.64
C ALA A 12 3.37 1.47 -11.97
N VAL A 13 4.52 1.97 -12.43
CA VAL A 13 5.09 3.24 -11.94
C VAL A 13 4.19 4.42 -12.30
N ALA A 14 3.63 4.45 -13.51
CA ALA A 14 2.71 5.51 -13.94
C ALA A 14 1.43 5.52 -13.08
N PHE A 15 0.85 4.36 -12.83
CA PHE A 15 -0.34 4.21 -11.98
C PHE A 15 -0.06 4.65 -10.55
N ILE A 16 0.98 4.11 -9.90
CA ILE A 16 1.32 4.47 -8.52
C ILE A 16 1.63 5.95 -8.40
N ARG A 17 2.35 6.55 -9.35
CA ARG A 17 2.61 8.00 -9.34
C ARG A 17 1.31 8.80 -9.37
N ARG A 18 0.31 8.39 -10.17
CA ARG A 18 -0.98 9.08 -10.25
C ARG A 18 -1.82 8.89 -9.00
N GLN A 19 -1.90 7.65 -8.50
CA GLN A 19 -2.66 7.30 -7.30
C GLN A 19 -2.08 7.99 -6.08
N TYR A 20 -0.76 7.87 -5.86
CA TYR A 20 -0.10 8.38 -4.65
C TYR A 20 -0.01 9.89 -4.65
N ARG A 21 0.10 10.55 -5.81
CA ARG A 21 -0.05 12.01 -5.87
C ARG A 21 -1.42 12.46 -5.37
N THR A 22 -2.47 11.73 -5.72
CA THR A 22 -3.83 12.04 -5.26
C THR A 22 -3.98 11.76 -3.77
N ILE A 23 -3.51 10.60 -3.29
CA ILE A 23 -3.53 10.24 -1.87
C ILE A 23 -2.73 11.23 -1.03
N PHE A 24 -1.58 11.69 -1.51
CA PHE A 24 -0.75 12.69 -0.82
C PHE A 24 -1.50 14.01 -0.64
N LEU A 25 -2.19 14.49 -1.67
CA LEU A 25 -3.02 15.69 -1.57
C LEU A 25 -4.20 15.50 -0.60
N LEU A 26 -4.83 14.33 -0.62
CA LEU A 26 -5.89 13.99 0.33
C LEU A 26 -5.37 13.87 1.76
N ALA A 27 -4.16 13.35 1.96
CA ALA A 27 -3.52 13.26 3.27
C ALA A 27 -3.14 14.65 3.80
N LEU A 28 -2.69 15.58 2.95
CA LEU A 28 -2.49 16.99 3.33
C LEU A 28 -3.80 17.64 3.80
N GLY A 29 -4.90 17.43 3.06
CA GLY A 29 -6.22 17.91 3.47
C GLY A 29 -6.69 17.24 4.76
N GLY A 30 -6.52 15.93 4.87
CA GLY A 30 -6.86 15.14 6.05
C GLY A 30 -6.13 15.59 7.30
N MET A 31 -4.83 15.92 7.20
CA MET A 31 -4.05 16.49 8.29
C MET A 31 -4.68 17.77 8.84
N VAL A 32 -5.10 18.69 7.96
CA VAL A 32 -5.76 19.95 8.38
C VAL A 32 -7.12 19.68 9.02
N VAL A 33 -7.92 18.78 8.44
CA VAL A 33 -9.24 18.43 8.96
C VAL A 33 -9.15 17.77 10.33
N ILE A 34 -8.24 16.80 10.50
CA ILE A 34 -8.03 16.11 11.78
C ILE A 34 -7.56 17.11 12.84
N GLY A 35 -6.60 17.99 12.49
CA GLY A 35 -6.14 19.03 13.40
C GLY A 35 -7.26 19.97 13.83
N ALA A 36 -8.12 20.40 12.90
CA ALA A 36 -9.27 21.24 13.21
C ALA A 36 -10.30 20.53 14.09
N VAL A 37 -10.58 19.25 13.82
CA VAL A 37 -11.52 18.45 14.61
C VAL A 37 -11.01 18.26 16.04
N ILE A 38 -9.74 17.89 16.21
CA ILE A 38 -9.14 17.72 17.55
C ILE A 38 -9.13 19.06 18.30
N TYR A 39 -8.81 20.16 17.62
CA TYR A 39 -8.84 21.49 18.22
C TYR A 39 -10.23 21.90 18.73
N VAL A 40 -11.30 21.53 18.03
CA VAL A 40 -12.69 21.90 18.36
C VAL A 40 -13.32 20.97 19.39
N PHE A 41 -13.09 19.65 19.28
CA PHE A 41 -13.81 18.63 20.05
C PHE A 41 -13.04 18.07 21.24
N GLU A 42 -11.70 18.16 21.24
CA GLU A 42 -10.87 17.54 22.27
C GLU A 42 -10.21 18.60 23.16
N SER A 43 -10.63 18.63 24.43
CA SER A 43 -10.00 19.45 25.48
C SER A 43 -9.62 18.52 26.62
N ALA A 44 -8.37 18.04 26.61
CA ALA A 44 -7.82 17.25 27.71
C ALA A 44 -7.40 18.18 28.87
N PRO A 45 -7.69 17.84 30.14
CA PRO A 45 -7.19 18.61 31.28
C PRO A 45 -5.66 18.50 31.36
N GLY A 46 -4.95 19.64 31.32
CA GLY A 46 -3.50 19.70 31.55
C GLY A 46 -2.60 19.73 30.29
N VAL A 47 -3.17 19.67 29.08
CA VAL A 47 -2.43 19.86 27.81
C VAL A 47 -3.15 20.90 26.97
N SER A 48 -2.41 21.82 26.33
CA SER A 48 -3.02 22.81 25.45
C SER A 48 -3.66 22.09 24.24
N ALA A 49 -4.95 22.34 23.97
CA ALA A 49 -5.67 21.72 22.86
C ALA A 49 -4.97 21.92 21.50
N SER A 50 -4.28 23.06 21.35
CA SER A 50 -3.42 23.36 20.20
C SER A 50 -2.25 22.41 20.03
N GLU A 51 -1.59 22.01 21.13
CA GLU A 51 -0.41 21.15 21.07
C GLU A 51 -0.78 19.72 20.74
N LEU A 52 -1.87 19.21 21.33
CA LEU A 52 -2.39 17.89 20.99
C LEU A 52 -2.81 17.82 19.52
N ALA A 53 -3.55 18.82 19.04
CA ALA A 53 -3.97 18.90 17.64
C ALA A 53 -2.79 18.89 16.66
N ILE A 54 -1.74 19.66 16.94
CA ILE A 54 -0.54 19.71 16.07
C ILE A 54 0.19 18.37 16.10
N ARG A 55 0.44 17.81 17.28
CA ARG A 55 1.18 16.55 17.40
C ARG A 55 0.45 15.38 16.74
N THR A 56 -0.87 15.26 16.92
CA THR A 56 -1.64 14.18 16.28
C THR A 56 -1.74 14.36 14.76
N SER A 57 -1.83 15.61 14.27
CA SER A 57 -1.82 15.91 12.83
C SER A 57 -0.49 15.57 12.18
N ILE A 58 0.63 15.88 12.84
CA ILE A 58 1.97 15.49 12.38
C ILE A 58 2.10 13.96 12.40
N ALA A 59 1.63 13.30 13.47
CA ALA A 59 1.67 11.84 13.57
C ALA A 59 0.89 11.20 12.41
N PHE A 60 -0.29 11.71 12.09
CA PHE A 60 -1.09 11.31 10.93
C PHE A 60 -0.30 11.43 9.62
N PHE A 61 0.32 12.59 9.38
CA PHE A 61 1.07 12.79 8.14
C PHE A 61 2.29 11.87 8.05
N VAL A 62 3.02 11.67 9.15
CA VAL A 62 4.15 10.73 9.20
C VAL A 62 3.69 9.29 8.94
N GLY A 63 2.57 8.86 9.53
CA GLY A 63 1.97 7.55 9.28
C GLY A 63 1.58 7.36 7.82
N ALA A 64 0.97 8.38 7.22
CA ALA A 64 0.61 8.39 5.80
C ALA A 64 1.85 8.24 4.91
N VAL A 65 2.92 9.01 5.18
CA VAL A 65 4.19 8.92 4.41
C VAL A 65 4.85 7.55 4.57
N CYS A 66 4.89 6.98 5.77
CA CYS A 66 5.42 5.64 6.00
C CYS A 66 4.63 4.57 5.22
N SER A 67 3.30 4.65 5.22
CA SER A 67 2.45 3.73 4.46
C SER A 67 2.65 3.88 2.95
N MET A 68 2.81 5.10 2.44
CA MET A 68 3.13 5.30 1.03
C MET A 68 4.53 4.74 0.68
N ALA A 69 5.52 4.98 1.53
CA ALA A 69 6.86 4.44 1.29
C ALA A 69 6.85 2.91 1.23
N SER A 70 6.11 2.24 2.11
CA SER A 70 6.02 0.78 2.12
C SER A 70 5.34 0.22 0.87
N GLY A 71 4.23 0.84 0.42
CA GLY A 71 3.53 0.40 -0.79
C GLY A 71 4.35 0.56 -2.08
N ILE A 72 5.13 1.65 -2.19
CA ILE A 72 6.04 1.86 -3.34
C ILE A 72 7.11 0.77 -3.38
N VAL A 73 7.78 0.51 -2.24
CA VAL A 73 8.83 -0.52 -2.20
C VAL A 73 8.24 -1.91 -2.43
N GLY A 74 7.05 -2.18 -1.88
CA GLY A 74 6.32 -3.44 -2.09
C GLY A 74 6.07 -3.71 -3.58
N MET A 75 5.55 -2.73 -4.31
CA MET A 75 5.34 -2.86 -5.76
C MET A 75 6.65 -3.08 -6.53
N PHE A 76 7.73 -2.38 -6.19
CA PHE A 76 9.02 -2.58 -6.86
C PHE A 76 9.58 -3.98 -6.65
N VAL A 77 9.42 -4.53 -5.45
CA VAL A 77 9.84 -5.89 -5.13
C VAL A 77 8.98 -6.89 -5.89
N ALA A 78 7.65 -6.69 -5.92
CA ALA A 78 6.70 -7.56 -6.63
C ALA A 78 7.02 -7.67 -8.13
N VAL A 79 7.16 -6.54 -8.83
CA VAL A 79 7.46 -6.54 -10.28
C VAL A 79 8.78 -7.29 -10.57
N LYS A 80 9.81 -7.09 -9.75
CA LYS A 80 11.10 -7.78 -9.91
C LYS A 80 11.02 -9.27 -9.54
N SER A 81 10.25 -9.65 -8.52
CA SER A 81 10.09 -11.05 -8.15
C SER A 81 9.29 -11.82 -9.20
N ASN A 82 8.27 -11.21 -9.81
CA ASN A 82 7.40 -11.87 -10.77
C ASN A 82 8.18 -12.33 -12.01
N LEU A 83 9.06 -11.47 -12.56
CA LEU A 83 9.94 -11.85 -13.67
C LEU A 83 10.87 -13.02 -13.28
N ARG A 84 11.44 -12.99 -12.07
CA ARG A 84 12.37 -14.03 -11.60
C ARG A 84 11.66 -15.35 -11.34
N THR A 85 10.44 -15.31 -10.81
CA THR A 85 9.58 -16.47 -10.61
C THR A 85 9.18 -17.09 -11.95
N ALA A 86 8.77 -16.28 -12.93
CA ALA A 86 8.44 -16.76 -14.27
C ALA A 86 9.64 -17.43 -14.97
N ALA A 87 10.83 -16.84 -14.85
CA ALA A 87 12.05 -17.44 -15.39
C ALA A 87 12.41 -18.76 -14.69
N ALA A 88 12.30 -18.82 -13.36
CA ALA A 88 12.59 -20.04 -12.60
C ALA A 88 11.58 -21.17 -12.87
N ALA A 89 10.31 -20.83 -13.16
CA ALA A 89 9.27 -21.80 -13.49
C ALA A 89 9.57 -22.59 -14.77
N GLN A 90 10.43 -22.08 -15.66
CA GLN A 90 10.89 -22.80 -16.86
C GLN A 90 11.79 -24.00 -16.52
N HIS A 91 12.36 -24.03 -15.32
CA HIS A 91 13.30 -25.06 -14.90
C HIS A 91 12.80 -25.89 -13.71
N SER A 92 12.14 -25.25 -12.73
CA SER A 92 11.77 -25.90 -11.48
C SER A 92 10.65 -25.14 -10.76
N VAL A 93 9.56 -25.85 -10.47
CA VAL A 93 8.45 -25.34 -9.66
C VAL A 93 8.93 -25.02 -8.23
N ALA A 94 9.82 -25.84 -7.67
CA ALA A 94 10.34 -25.63 -6.33
C ALA A 94 11.15 -24.32 -6.21
N ASP A 95 11.92 -23.97 -7.24
CA ASP A 95 12.70 -22.74 -7.25
C ASP A 95 11.83 -21.51 -7.52
N ALA A 96 10.84 -21.63 -8.41
CA ALA A 96 9.83 -20.59 -8.63
C ALA A 96 9.09 -20.24 -7.32
N LEU A 97 8.67 -21.25 -6.56
CA LEU A 97 8.00 -21.09 -5.27
C LEU A 97 8.91 -20.43 -4.22
N ARG A 98 10.19 -20.83 -4.15
CA ARG A 98 11.14 -20.20 -3.23
C ARG A 98 11.34 -18.72 -3.53
N ILE A 99 11.40 -18.35 -4.81
CA ILE A 99 11.58 -16.96 -5.23
C ILE A 99 10.33 -16.13 -4.92
N SER A 100 9.12 -16.65 -5.20
CA SER A 100 7.88 -15.92 -4.93
C SER A 100 7.65 -15.72 -3.43
N LEU A 101 7.89 -16.74 -2.61
CA LEU A 101 7.80 -16.64 -1.15
C LEU A 101 8.79 -15.62 -0.58
N ARG A 102 10.04 -15.61 -1.07
CA ARG A 102 11.05 -14.62 -0.66
C ARG A 102 10.67 -13.21 -1.10
N GLY A 103 10.12 -13.05 -2.30
CA GLY A 103 9.60 -11.77 -2.79
C GLY A 103 8.52 -11.20 -1.87
N GLY A 104 7.53 -12.02 -1.52
CA GLY A 104 6.47 -11.65 -0.57
C GLY A 104 6.99 -11.35 0.84
N ALA A 105 7.94 -12.14 1.34
CA ALA A 105 8.54 -11.95 2.66
C ALA A 105 9.22 -10.58 2.82
N VAL A 106 9.90 -10.08 1.77
CA VAL A 106 10.53 -8.75 1.81
C VAL A 106 9.48 -7.65 2.00
N SER A 107 8.35 -7.71 1.28
CA SER A 107 7.27 -6.74 1.45
C SER A 107 6.69 -6.79 2.87
N GLY A 108 6.41 -7.98 3.39
CA GLY A 108 5.87 -8.16 4.74
C GLY A 108 6.81 -7.64 5.84
N ILE A 109 8.10 -8.00 5.78
CA ILE A 109 9.10 -7.52 6.74
C ILE A 109 9.23 -5.99 6.67
N LEU A 110 9.17 -5.42 5.47
CA LEU A 110 9.29 -3.98 5.28
C LEU A 110 8.09 -3.22 5.85
N VAL A 111 6.87 -3.70 5.64
CA VAL A 111 5.66 -3.10 6.23
C VAL A 111 5.70 -3.12 7.76
N VAL A 112 6.05 -4.28 8.34
CA VAL A 112 6.16 -4.43 9.81
C VAL A 112 7.34 -3.63 10.36
N GLY A 113 8.47 -3.61 9.67
CA GLY A 113 9.66 -2.85 10.08
C GLY A 113 9.40 -1.35 10.09
N LEU A 114 8.82 -0.80 9.02
CA LEU A 114 8.47 0.62 8.94
C LEU A 114 7.39 1.02 9.94
N SER A 115 6.41 0.16 10.21
CA SER A 115 5.37 0.46 11.20
C SER A 115 5.94 0.50 12.62
N LEU A 116 6.78 -0.48 13.00
CA LEU A 116 7.42 -0.51 14.31
C LEU A 116 8.41 0.65 14.50
N ILE A 117 9.26 0.90 13.50
CA ILE A 117 10.21 2.03 13.55
C ILE A 117 9.45 3.36 13.60
N GLY A 118 8.38 3.51 12.82
CA GLY A 118 7.54 4.71 12.81
C GLY A 118 6.88 4.95 14.17
N VAL A 119 6.20 3.94 14.72
CA VAL A 119 5.56 4.04 16.05
C VAL A 119 6.60 4.32 17.14
N PHE A 120 7.74 3.64 17.12
CA PHE A 120 8.81 3.87 18.09
C PHE A 120 9.40 5.28 17.98
N ALA A 121 9.66 5.77 16.76
CA ALA A 121 10.14 7.12 16.53
C ALA A 121 9.16 8.17 17.07
N MET A 122 7.85 8.00 16.82
CA MET A 122 6.82 8.88 17.35
C MET A 122 6.74 8.82 18.89
N PHE A 123 6.86 7.62 19.47
CA PHE A 123 6.87 7.43 20.92
C PHE A 123 8.04 8.19 21.59
N VAL A 124 9.24 8.09 21.02
CA VAL A 124 10.42 8.81 21.54
C VAL A 124 10.29 10.32 21.32
N ALA A 125 9.86 10.75 20.12
CA ALA A 125 9.73 12.16 19.77
C ALA A 125 8.70 12.90 20.66
N TYR A 126 7.66 12.22 21.12
CA TYR A 126 6.64 12.80 21.99
C TYR A 126 6.89 12.59 23.49
N GLY A 127 8.10 12.16 23.86
CA GLY A 127 8.50 12.08 25.26
C GLY A 127 7.83 10.92 26.00
N GLY A 128 7.59 9.80 25.33
CA GLY A 128 6.95 8.61 25.93
C GLY A 128 7.70 8.02 27.13
N PHE A 129 8.99 8.32 27.30
CA PHE A 129 9.75 7.97 28.51
C PHE A 129 9.47 8.88 29.71
N GLN A 130 8.93 10.08 29.48
CA GLN A 130 8.64 11.08 30.51
C GLN A 130 7.15 11.08 30.87
N HIS A 131 6.27 10.91 29.89
CA HIS A 131 4.80 10.94 30.04
C HIS A 131 4.16 9.75 29.30
N PRO A 132 4.31 8.52 29.82
CA PRO A 132 3.86 7.30 29.15
C PRO A 132 2.32 7.22 29.00
N ASP A 133 1.58 7.98 29.80
CA ASP A 133 0.13 8.12 29.79
C ASP A 133 -0.39 8.93 28.58
N GLN A 134 0.40 9.89 28.07
CA GLN A 134 0.00 10.77 26.97
C GLN A 134 0.48 10.30 25.58
N ALA A 135 1.53 9.47 25.55
CA ALA A 135 2.10 8.96 24.30
C ALA A 135 1.09 8.17 23.44
N PRO A 136 0.22 7.28 23.99
CA PRO A 136 -0.72 6.52 23.18
C PRO A 136 -1.69 7.41 22.39
N PHE A 137 -2.25 8.44 23.01
CA PHE A 137 -3.21 9.35 22.38
C PHE A 137 -2.64 10.07 21.16
N THR A 138 -1.34 10.37 21.21
CA THR A 138 -0.66 11.06 20.11
C THR A 138 -0.23 10.10 18.99
N ILE A 139 0.06 8.84 19.33
CA ILE A 139 0.42 7.78 18.38
C ILE A 139 -0.79 7.28 17.59
N VAL A 140 -2.01 7.39 18.12
CA VAL A 140 -3.24 7.03 17.39
C VAL A 140 -3.32 7.74 16.04
N GLY A 141 -2.85 9.00 15.96
CA GLY A 141 -2.74 9.74 14.69
C GLY A 141 -1.92 9.00 13.64
N PHE A 142 -0.78 8.40 14.01
CA PHE A 142 0.07 7.62 13.11
C PHE A 142 -0.69 6.41 12.52
N GLY A 143 -1.37 5.64 13.37
CA GLY A 143 -2.18 4.50 12.94
C GLY A 143 -3.31 4.91 12.00
N PHE A 144 -3.96 6.03 12.30
CA PHE A 144 -5.01 6.59 11.44
C PHE A 144 -4.47 7.02 10.06
N GLY A 145 -3.32 7.69 10.03
CA GLY A 145 -2.66 8.12 8.78
C GLY A 145 -2.21 6.96 7.91
N ALA A 146 -1.61 5.93 8.51
CA ALA A 146 -1.24 4.72 7.79
C ALA A 146 -2.47 4.01 7.21
N SER A 147 -3.55 3.90 8.00
CA SER A 147 -4.80 3.26 7.57
C SER A 147 -5.52 4.05 6.47
N PHE A 148 -5.46 5.38 6.52
CA PHE A 148 -6.03 6.26 5.50
C PHE A 148 -5.39 6.01 4.14
N VAL A 149 -4.06 5.98 4.07
CA VAL A 149 -3.34 5.67 2.82
C VAL A 149 -3.64 4.25 2.35
N ALA A 150 -3.59 3.27 3.26
CA ALA A 150 -3.87 1.88 2.93
C ALA A 150 -5.26 1.70 2.30
N LEU A 151 -6.29 2.39 2.84
CA LEU A 151 -7.65 2.34 2.31
C LEU A 151 -7.73 2.81 0.85
N PHE A 152 -7.13 3.95 0.52
CA PHE A 152 -7.14 4.44 -0.86
C PHE A 152 -6.22 3.63 -1.79
N ALA A 153 -5.12 3.11 -1.27
CA ALA A 153 -4.24 2.21 -2.00
C ALA A 153 -4.98 0.93 -2.42
N GLN A 154 -5.66 0.30 -1.45
CA GLN A 154 -6.43 -0.94 -1.65
C GLN A 154 -7.63 -0.73 -2.57
N LEU A 155 -8.42 0.33 -2.36
CA LEU A 155 -9.57 0.63 -3.21
C LEU A 155 -9.14 1.00 -4.63
N GLY A 156 -8.18 1.92 -4.78
CA GLY A 156 -7.75 2.38 -6.09
C GLY A 156 -7.07 1.27 -6.90
N GLY A 157 -6.19 0.50 -6.26
CA GLY A 157 -5.53 -0.64 -6.89
C GLY A 157 -6.51 -1.78 -7.20
N GLY A 158 -7.40 -2.12 -6.26
CA GLY A 158 -8.39 -3.18 -6.45
C GLY A 158 -9.40 -2.88 -7.57
N ILE A 159 -9.85 -1.63 -7.72
CA ILE A 159 -10.70 -1.22 -8.84
C ILE A 159 -9.94 -1.38 -10.16
N TYR A 160 -8.69 -0.93 -10.22
CA TYR A 160 -7.87 -1.02 -11.42
C TYR A 160 -7.65 -2.48 -11.85
N THR A 161 -7.21 -3.33 -10.92
CA THR A 161 -7.00 -4.77 -11.18
C THR A 161 -8.27 -5.43 -11.65
N LYS A 162 -9.36 -5.31 -10.90
CA LYS A 162 -10.59 -6.05 -11.19
C LYS A 162 -11.26 -5.60 -12.47
N ALA A 163 -11.15 -4.32 -12.83
CA ALA A 163 -11.65 -3.83 -14.12
C ALA A 163 -10.83 -4.39 -15.30
N ALA A 164 -9.50 -4.51 -15.14
CA ALA A 164 -8.63 -5.06 -16.17
C ALA A 164 -8.84 -6.58 -16.33
N ASP A 165 -8.84 -7.32 -15.22
CA ASP A 165 -9.10 -8.77 -15.12
C ASP A 165 -10.43 -9.13 -15.81
N LEU A 166 -11.55 -8.49 -15.41
CA LEU A 166 -12.85 -8.71 -16.03
C LEU A 166 -12.87 -8.39 -17.54
N GLY A 167 -12.20 -7.30 -17.94
CA GLY A 167 -12.14 -6.92 -19.36
C GLY A 167 -11.33 -7.90 -20.20
N ALA A 168 -10.19 -8.34 -19.68
CA ALA A 168 -9.30 -9.29 -20.35
C ALA A 168 -9.98 -10.65 -20.51
N ASP A 169 -10.62 -11.14 -19.45
CA ASP A 169 -11.23 -12.46 -19.42
C ASP A 169 -12.50 -12.55 -20.27
N LEU A 170 -13.39 -11.56 -20.19
CA LEU A 170 -14.64 -11.60 -20.96
C LEU A 170 -14.37 -11.54 -22.46
N VAL A 171 -13.58 -10.58 -22.92
CA VAL A 171 -13.31 -10.42 -24.35
C VAL A 171 -12.39 -11.53 -24.86
N GLY A 172 -11.37 -11.90 -24.08
CA GLY A 172 -10.41 -12.93 -24.47
C GLY A 172 -11.00 -14.33 -24.47
N LYS A 173 -11.42 -14.81 -23.29
CA LYS A 173 -11.86 -16.20 -23.11
C LYS A 173 -13.27 -16.45 -23.65
N VAL A 174 -14.20 -15.54 -23.39
CA VAL A 174 -15.63 -15.77 -23.68
C VAL A 174 -16.00 -15.38 -25.11
N GLU A 175 -15.58 -14.20 -25.58
CA GLU A 175 -15.96 -13.72 -26.92
C GLU A 175 -15.03 -14.22 -28.02
N ALA A 176 -13.71 -14.05 -27.84
CA ALA A 176 -12.73 -14.38 -28.87
C ALA A 176 -12.23 -15.83 -28.81
N GLY A 177 -12.46 -16.53 -27.70
CA GLY A 177 -12.01 -17.91 -27.48
C GLY A 177 -10.49 -18.07 -27.47
N ILE A 178 -9.74 -17.01 -27.13
CA ILE A 178 -8.29 -17.05 -26.99
C ILE A 178 -7.88 -17.43 -25.56
N PRO A 179 -6.68 -18.01 -25.36
CA PRO A 179 -6.18 -18.33 -24.03
C PRO A 179 -6.12 -17.13 -23.09
N GLU A 180 -6.12 -17.42 -21.79
CA GLU A 180 -5.79 -16.46 -20.74
C GLU A 180 -4.38 -15.88 -20.93
N ASP A 181 -4.19 -14.61 -20.59
CA ASP A 181 -2.92 -13.89 -20.74
C ASP A 181 -2.34 -13.88 -22.17
N ASP A 182 -3.18 -14.05 -23.19
CA ASP A 182 -2.73 -14.07 -24.58
C ASP A 182 -2.19 -12.68 -24.99
N PRO A 183 -0.98 -12.59 -25.58
CA PRO A 183 -0.36 -11.32 -25.95
C PRO A 183 -1.14 -10.52 -27.01
N ARG A 184 -2.13 -11.14 -27.69
CA ARG A 184 -3.04 -10.46 -28.62
C ARG A 184 -4.12 -9.65 -27.91
N ASN A 185 -4.36 -9.92 -26.63
CA ASN A 185 -5.34 -9.20 -25.82
C ASN A 185 -4.70 -7.95 -25.21
N ALA A 186 -5.18 -6.77 -25.63
CA ALA A 186 -4.66 -5.49 -25.19
C ALA A 186 -4.84 -5.23 -23.67
N ALA A 187 -5.79 -5.91 -23.02
CA ALA A 187 -6.07 -5.74 -21.59
C ALA A 187 -5.06 -6.46 -20.68
N VAL A 188 -4.29 -7.43 -21.19
CA VAL A 188 -3.40 -8.29 -20.37
C VAL A 188 -2.29 -7.49 -19.69
N ILE A 189 -1.74 -6.46 -20.33
CA ILE A 189 -0.75 -5.60 -19.67
C ILE A 189 -1.38 -4.85 -18.49
N ALA A 190 -2.63 -4.38 -18.64
CA ALA A 190 -3.32 -3.70 -17.55
C ALA A 190 -3.64 -4.65 -16.39
N ASP A 191 -3.99 -5.89 -16.70
CA ASP A 191 -4.27 -6.94 -15.70
C ASP A 191 -3.02 -7.28 -14.88
N LEU A 192 -1.92 -7.61 -15.57
CA LEU A 192 -0.63 -7.89 -14.93
C LEU A 192 -0.06 -6.68 -14.16
N VAL A 193 -0.34 -5.46 -14.60
CA VAL A 193 -0.03 -4.25 -13.82
C VAL A 193 -0.90 -4.21 -12.56
N GLY A 194 -2.19 -4.50 -12.70
CA GLY A 194 -3.17 -4.64 -11.63
C GLY A 194 -2.67 -5.52 -10.49
N ASP A 195 -2.17 -6.71 -10.79
CA ASP A 195 -1.64 -7.63 -9.77
C ASP A 195 -0.51 -7.01 -8.91
N ASN A 196 0.30 -6.15 -9.52
CA ASN A 196 1.40 -5.48 -8.81
C ASN A 196 0.93 -4.27 -7.99
N VAL A 197 -0.08 -3.53 -8.48
CA VAL A 197 -0.51 -2.27 -7.85
C VAL A 197 -1.69 -2.42 -6.89
N GLY A 198 -2.58 -3.38 -7.15
CA GLY A 198 -3.71 -3.71 -6.26
C GLY A 198 -3.31 -4.75 -5.22
N ASP A 199 -2.89 -5.92 -5.68
CA ASP A 199 -2.72 -7.08 -4.81
C ASP A 199 -1.44 -7.03 -3.97
N CYS A 200 -0.39 -6.36 -4.45
CA CYS A 200 0.87 -6.24 -3.71
C CYS A 200 1.04 -4.91 -2.94
N ALA A 201 0.61 -3.78 -3.52
CA ALA A 201 0.78 -2.47 -2.88
C ALA A 201 -0.41 -2.04 -2.00
N GLY A 202 -1.61 -2.62 -2.24
CA GLY A 202 -2.84 -2.29 -1.52
C GLY A 202 -3.20 -3.25 -0.38
N ASN A 203 -2.63 -4.46 -0.33
CA ASN A 203 -2.95 -5.48 0.68
C ASN A 203 -1.76 -5.74 1.62
N PRO A 204 -1.65 -5.06 2.78
CA PRO A 204 -0.99 -5.68 3.93
C PRO A 204 -1.80 -6.92 4.36
N PRO A 205 -1.18 -7.94 5.00
CA PRO A 205 -1.86 -9.18 5.35
C PRO A 205 -2.97 -8.90 6.37
N GLN A 206 -4.18 -8.64 5.89
CA GLN A 206 -5.37 -8.75 6.70
C GLN A 206 -5.80 -10.22 6.70
N PRO A 207 -6.23 -10.77 7.85
CA PRO A 207 -6.88 -12.06 7.86
C PRO A 207 -8.11 -11.93 6.96
N ARG A 208 -8.09 -12.62 5.81
CA ARG A 208 -9.29 -12.83 5.02
C ARG A 208 -10.28 -13.54 5.93
N THR A 209 -11.18 -12.79 6.55
CA THR A 209 -12.38 -13.36 7.13
C THR A 209 -13.16 -13.91 5.95
N SER A 210 -13.07 -15.23 5.78
CA SER A 210 -13.97 -15.99 4.95
C SER A 210 -15.39 -15.80 5.47
N ALA A 211 -16.08 -14.77 4.98
CA ALA A 211 -17.52 -14.74 5.01
C ALA A 211 -17.98 -15.56 3.81
N ARG A 212 -18.46 -16.77 4.12
CA ARG A 212 -19.39 -17.51 3.27
C ARG A 212 -20.68 -16.72 3.08
#